data_AF-A0A812BGS1-F1
#
_entry.id   AF-A0A812BGS1-F1
#
_cell.length_a   1.000
_cell.length_b   1.000
_cell.length_c   1.000
_cell.angle_alpha   90.00
_cell.angle_beta   90.00
_cell.angle_gamma   90.00
#
_symmetry.space_group_name_H-M   'P 1'
#
loop_
_entity.id
_entity.type
_entity.pdbx_description
1 polymer ?
#
loop_
_entity_poly.entity_id
_entity_poly.type
_entity_poly.pdbx_seq_one_letter_code
_entity_poly.pdbx_strand_id
1 'polypeptide(L)'
;MAAKMESERLGFIKLNQSKRRTDSYIHLRDGLRSDGDPRNAGKPCILPSCYTGGPRYMHERTQDAMTYVRHYGRPDLFVTFTCNPKWVEITRELFPGQQYSHRPDLIARVFRLQLCKIMDFILKGQVFERVKCNMYTVESQKRGLPHAHILLWLNDKVDAIK
;
A
#
# COMPACT_ATOMS: atom_id res chain seq x y z
N MET A 1 2.67 16.85 -9.75
CA MET A 1 1.77 17.03 -8.59
C MET A 1 2.06 16.02 -7.47
N ALA A 2 2.12 14.71 -7.74
CA ALA A 2 2.48 13.69 -6.73
C ALA A 2 3.88 13.86 -6.13
N ALA A 3 4.90 14.14 -6.95
CA ALA A 3 6.27 14.38 -6.46
C ALA A 3 6.36 15.54 -5.47
N LYS A 4 5.59 16.62 -5.70
CA LYS A 4 5.52 17.76 -4.77
C LYS A 4 4.88 17.36 -3.45
N MET A 5 3.76 16.65 -3.49
CA MET A 5 3.08 16.15 -2.28
C MET A 5 3.98 15.23 -1.45
N GLU A 6 4.71 14.32 -2.10
CA GLU A 6 5.65 13.44 -1.41
C GLU A 6 6.84 14.19 -0.83
N SER A 7 7.37 15.19 -1.56
CA SER A 7 8.41 16.08 -1.02
C SER A 7 7.93 16.85 0.21
N GLU A 8 6.70 17.38 0.21
CA GLU A 8 6.12 18.06 1.38
C GLU A 8 5.93 17.10 2.56
N ARG A 9 5.47 15.87 2.31
CA ARG A 9 5.34 14.83 3.34
C ARG A 9 6.70 14.46 3.96
N LEU A 10 7.71 14.27 3.12
CA LEU A 10 9.08 14.00 3.57
C LEU A 10 9.66 15.20 4.33
N GLY A 11 9.40 16.42 3.86
CA GLY A 11 9.76 17.66 4.55
C GLY A 11 9.14 17.73 5.95
N PHE A 12 7.84 17.46 6.06
CA PHE A 12 7.14 17.40 7.34
C PHE A 12 7.74 16.35 8.28
N ILE A 13 8.03 15.14 7.79
CA ILE A 13 8.65 14.07 8.59
C ILE A 13 10.04 14.50 9.06
N LYS A 14 10.84 15.13 8.20
CA LYS A 14 12.19 15.61 8.52
C LYS A 14 12.18 16.71 9.59
N LEU A 15 11.23 17.64 9.52
CA LEU A 15 11.12 18.77 10.45
C LEU A 15 10.52 18.39 11.81
N ASN A 16 9.75 17.30 11.89
CA ASN A 16 9.02 16.89 13.10
C ASN A 16 9.55 15.60 13.75
N GLN A 17 10.85 15.28 13.57
CA GLN A 17 11.47 14.08 14.13
C GLN A 17 11.33 14.00 15.68
N SER A 18 11.64 15.07 16.41
CA SER A 18 11.56 15.11 17.89
C SER A 18 10.17 14.79 18.44
N LYS A 19 9.10 15.30 17.78
CA LYS A 19 7.71 15.03 18.16
C LYS A 19 7.30 13.57 17.93
N ARG A 20 7.96 12.87 17.00
CA ARG A 20 7.67 11.46 16.66
C ARG A 20 8.47 10.47 17.49
N ARG A 21 9.08 10.91 18.61
CA ARG A 21 9.91 10.10 19.50
C ARG A 21 11.01 9.34 18.74
N THR A 22 11.55 9.93 17.67
CA THR A 22 12.59 9.25 16.86
C THR A 22 13.85 8.96 17.65
N ASP A 23 14.04 9.66 18.76
CA ASP A 23 15.15 9.48 19.68
C ASP A 23 15.09 8.16 20.46
N SER A 24 13.94 7.47 20.53
CA SER A 24 13.86 6.14 21.15
C SER A 24 14.40 5.02 20.25
N TYR A 25 14.68 5.29 18.97
CA TYR A 25 15.21 4.31 18.02
C TYR A 25 16.76 4.22 18.06
N ILE A 26 17.34 4.36 19.26
CA ILE A 26 18.80 4.43 19.50
C ILE A 26 19.54 3.26 18.85
N HIS A 27 19.07 2.04 19.05
CA HIS A 27 19.71 0.82 18.53
C HIS A 27 19.77 0.78 16.99
N LEU A 28 18.79 1.38 16.32
CA LEU A 28 18.80 1.50 14.86
C LEU A 28 19.76 2.61 14.39
N ARG A 29 19.83 3.71 15.14
CA ARG A 29 20.77 4.79 14.86
C ARG A 29 22.21 4.31 14.96
N ASP A 30 22.49 3.43 15.91
CA ASP A 30 23.82 2.87 16.13
C ASP A 30 24.18 1.85 15.04
N GLY A 31 23.23 1.03 14.58
CA GLY A 31 23.43 0.14 13.44
C GLY A 31 23.64 0.84 12.08
N LEU A 32 23.21 2.10 11.93
CA LEU A 32 23.45 2.89 10.71
C LEU A 32 24.81 3.62 10.72
N ARG A 33 25.42 3.79 11.89
CA ARG A 33 26.67 4.56 12.07
C ARG A 33 27.94 3.76 11.79
N SER A 34 27.83 2.46 11.52
CA SER A 34 29.00 1.60 11.32
C SER A 34 29.70 1.78 9.96
N ASP A 35 29.15 2.55 9.01
CA ASP A 35 29.52 2.41 7.59
C ASP A 35 29.81 3.72 6.81
N GLY A 36 30.16 4.86 7.45
CA GLY A 36 30.45 6.09 6.66
C GLY A 36 31.27 7.21 7.35
N ASP A 37 32.01 7.98 6.53
CA ASP A 37 32.80 9.15 6.96
C ASP A 37 31.87 10.25 7.54
N PRO A 38 32.02 10.60 8.83
CA PRO A 38 31.14 11.55 9.52
C PRO A 38 31.16 12.97 8.95
N ARG A 39 32.14 13.31 8.11
CA ARG A 39 32.26 14.65 7.49
C ARG A 39 31.29 14.87 6.32
N ASN A 40 30.76 13.80 5.72
CA ASN A 40 29.79 13.86 4.62
C ASN A 40 28.36 13.44 5.02
N ALA A 41 28.17 13.05 6.29
CA ALA A 41 26.88 12.59 6.77
C ALA A 41 25.97 13.79 7.15
N GLY A 42 24.97 14.07 6.31
CA GLY A 42 23.85 14.92 6.72
C GLY A 42 23.13 14.37 7.97
N LYS A 43 22.29 15.18 8.61
CA LYS A 43 21.51 14.72 9.78
C LYS A 43 20.59 13.54 9.38
N PRO A 44 20.74 12.35 9.99
CA PRO A 44 19.93 11.18 9.65
C PRO A 44 18.45 11.46 9.98
N CYS A 45 17.55 11.05 9.08
CA CYS A 45 16.10 11.18 9.25
C CYS A 45 15.48 9.78 9.27
N ILE A 46 14.76 9.46 10.33
CA ILE A 46 14.10 8.17 10.49
C ILE A 46 12.70 8.28 9.90
N LEU A 47 12.46 7.55 8.80
CA LEU A 47 11.12 7.41 8.25
C LEU A 47 10.28 6.48 9.12
N PRO A 48 9.07 6.89 9.56
CA PRO A 48 8.18 6.04 10.34
C PRO A 48 7.59 4.92 9.47
N SER A 49 7.06 3.87 10.10
CA SER A 49 6.40 2.78 9.37
C SER A 49 5.08 3.21 8.70
N CYS A 50 4.48 4.33 9.13
CA CYS A 50 3.34 4.94 8.44
C CYS A 50 3.68 5.58 7.09
N TYR A 51 4.97 5.73 6.75
CA TYR A 51 5.38 6.21 5.43
C TYR A 51 5.25 5.10 4.38
N THR A 52 4.17 5.18 3.59
CA THR A 52 3.84 4.17 2.57
C THR A 52 4.96 4.00 1.55
N GLY A 53 5.36 2.75 1.28
CA GLY A 53 6.45 2.41 0.37
C GLY A 53 7.86 2.53 0.97
N GLY A 54 8.00 2.98 2.22
CA GLY A 54 9.29 2.97 2.92
C GLY A 54 9.70 1.56 3.39
N PRO A 55 10.99 1.31 3.68
CA PRO A 55 11.47 0.01 4.15
C PRO A 55 10.74 -0.49 5.40
N ARG A 56 10.49 0.39 6.38
CA ARG A 56 9.73 0.03 7.60
C ARG A 56 8.28 -0.32 7.33
N TYR A 57 7.62 0.44 6.45
CA TYR A 57 6.26 0.14 6.04
C TYR A 57 6.19 -1.25 5.41
N MET A 58 7.11 -1.57 4.50
CA MET A 58 7.14 -2.88 3.86
C MET A 58 7.42 -3.99 4.88
N HIS A 59 8.32 -3.76 5.85
CA HIS A 59 8.63 -4.73 6.89
C HIS A 59 7.43 -5.01 7.80
N GLU A 60 6.75 -3.97 8.28
CA GLU A 60 5.53 -4.09 9.10
C GLU A 60 4.43 -4.84 8.34
N ARG A 61 4.18 -4.47 7.07
CA ARG A 61 3.18 -5.17 6.23
C ARG A 61 3.52 -6.64 6.01
N THR A 62 4.81 -6.96 5.87
CA THR A 62 5.25 -8.35 5.72
C THR A 62 5.04 -9.12 7.02
N GLN A 63 5.37 -8.53 8.17
CA GLN A 63 5.15 -9.15 9.48
C GLN A 63 3.66 -9.39 9.76
N ASP A 64 2.80 -8.42 9.42
CA ASP A 64 1.34 -8.58 9.52
C ASP A 64 0.87 -9.75 8.64
N ALA A 65 1.29 -9.79 7.38
CA ALA A 65 0.94 -10.86 6.46
C ALA A 65 1.38 -12.24 6.98
N MET A 66 2.60 -12.35 7.49
CA MET A 66 3.13 -13.59 8.07
C MET A 66 2.39 -14.01 9.34
N THR A 67 1.90 -13.04 10.13
CA THR A 67 1.05 -13.31 11.30
C THR A 67 -0.28 -13.92 10.88
N TYR A 68 -0.91 -13.41 9.82
CA TYR A 68 -2.13 -13.99 9.27
C TYR A 68 -1.88 -15.40 8.74
N VAL A 69 -0.81 -15.61 7.97
CA VAL A 69 -0.45 -16.93 7.44
C VAL A 69 -0.17 -17.93 8.56
N ARG A 70 0.51 -17.50 9.64
CA ARG A 70 0.77 -18.34 10.80
C ARG A 70 -0.51 -18.74 11.54
N HIS A 71 -1.48 -17.83 11.64
CA HIS A 71 -2.72 -18.05 12.39
C HIS A 71 -3.79 -18.79 11.59
N TYR A 72 -3.93 -18.50 10.29
CA TYR A 72 -5.00 -19.02 9.44
C TYR A 72 -4.51 -20.00 8.36
N GLY A 73 -3.21 -20.26 8.28
CA GLY A 73 -2.59 -21.06 7.23
C GLY A 73 -2.45 -20.29 5.91
N ARG A 74 -2.20 -21.00 4.81
CA ARG A 74 -2.12 -20.35 3.49
C ARG A 74 -3.48 -19.74 3.11
N PRO A 75 -3.47 -18.58 2.44
CA PRO A 75 -4.67 -17.99 1.85
C PRO A 75 -5.26 -18.94 0.80
N ASP A 76 -6.58 -18.96 0.70
CA ASP A 76 -7.31 -19.82 -0.22
C ASP A 76 -7.39 -19.18 -1.62
N LEU A 77 -7.53 -17.85 -1.67
CA LEU A 77 -7.56 -17.09 -2.91
C LEU A 77 -6.56 -15.95 -2.90
N PHE A 78 -5.91 -15.75 -4.05
CA PHE A 78 -5.11 -14.58 -4.36
C PHE A 78 -5.73 -13.85 -5.55
N VAL A 79 -6.33 -12.69 -5.29
CA VAL A 79 -7.09 -11.92 -6.29
C VAL A 79 -6.33 -10.64 -6.62
N THR A 80 -6.01 -10.47 -7.90
CA THR A 80 -5.43 -9.23 -8.41
C THR A 80 -6.53 -8.37 -9.02
N PHE A 81 -6.69 -7.15 -8.52
CA PHE A 81 -7.61 -6.16 -9.08
C PHE A 81 -6.83 -5.00 -9.70
N THR A 82 -6.90 -4.88 -11.03
CA THR A 82 -6.16 -3.87 -11.79
C THR A 82 -7.07 -2.74 -12.24
N CYS A 83 -6.61 -1.50 -12.10
CA CYS A 83 -7.33 -0.34 -12.61
C CYS A 83 -7.46 -0.38 -14.14
N ASN A 84 -8.67 -0.10 -14.65
CA ASN A 84 -8.92 0.06 -16.08
C ASN A 84 -9.17 1.55 -16.39
N PRO A 85 -8.33 2.19 -17.23
CA PRO A 85 -8.47 3.61 -17.55
C PRO A 85 -9.70 3.89 -18.43
N LYS A 86 -10.31 2.86 -19.02
CA LYS A 86 -11.51 2.95 -19.87
C LYS A 86 -12.81 2.90 -19.07
N TRP A 87 -12.78 2.84 -17.74
CA TRP A 87 -14.00 2.92 -16.94
C TRP A 87 -14.76 4.21 -17.24
N VAL A 88 -16.09 4.11 -17.30
CA VAL A 88 -16.97 5.22 -17.66
C VAL A 88 -16.85 6.39 -16.68
N GLU A 89 -16.57 6.11 -15.40
CA GLU A 89 -16.34 7.12 -14.38
C GLU A 89 -15.06 7.94 -14.62
N ILE A 90 -14.07 7.36 -15.32
CA ILE A 90 -12.85 8.08 -15.70
C ILE A 90 -13.11 8.87 -16.97
N THR A 91 -13.60 8.22 -18.02
CA THR A 91 -13.77 8.86 -19.34
C THR A 91 -14.76 10.02 -19.31
N ARG A 92 -15.81 9.94 -18.47
CA ARG A 92 -16.80 11.01 -18.29
C ARG A 92 -16.21 12.27 -17.62
N GLU A 93 -15.27 12.10 -16.71
CA GLU A 93 -14.69 13.18 -15.91
C GLU A 93 -13.42 13.79 -16.54
N LEU A 94 -12.98 13.27 -17.69
CA LEU A 94 -11.90 13.83 -18.47
C LEU A 94 -12.41 14.98 -19.35
N PHE A 95 -11.73 16.13 -19.28
CA PHE A 95 -12.02 17.23 -20.19
C PHE A 95 -11.55 16.91 -21.63
N PRO A 96 -12.12 17.57 -22.66
CA PRO A 96 -11.68 17.40 -24.04
C PRO A 96 -10.15 17.58 -24.17
N GLY A 97 -9.47 16.59 -24.76
CA GLY A 97 -8.01 16.58 -24.92
C GLY A 97 -7.20 16.14 -23.69
N GLN A 98 -7.83 15.88 -22.54
CA GLN A 98 -7.13 15.29 -21.39
C GLN A 98 -7.00 13.77 -21.51
N GLN A 99 -5.83 13.26 -21.13
CA GLN A 99 -5.59 11.84 -20.96
C GLN A 99 -5.68 11.46 -19.48
N TYR A 100 -6.00 10.19 -19.20
CA TYR A 100 -6.05 9.65 -17.84
C TYR A 100 -4.73 9.83 -17.08
N SER A 101 -3.60 9.79 -17.79
CA SER A 101 -2.26 10.01 -17.26
C SER A 101 -2.07 11.43 -16.69
N HIS A 102 -2.84 12.41 -17.18
CA HIS A 102 -2.82 13.79 -16.70
C HIS A 102 -3.60 13.98 -15.39
N ARG A 103 -4.48 13.03 -15.04
CA ARG A 103 -5.37 13.08 -13.86
C ARG A 103 -5.19 11.88 -12.93
N PRO A 104 -4.00 11.71 -12.31
CA PRO A 104 -3.75 10.61 -11.38
C PRO A 104 -4.64 10.65 -10.13
N ASP A 105 -5.12 11.85 -9.75
CA ASP A 105 -6.12 12.04 -8.69
C ASP A 105 -7.44 11.35 -9.01
N LEU A 106 -7.92 11.51 -10.25
CA LEU A 106 -9.16 10.89 -10.74
C LEU A 106 -9.01 9.36 -10.76
N ILE A 107 -7.90 8.87 -11.31
CA ILE A 107 -7.57 7.43 -11.33
C ILE A 107 -7.58 6.84 -9.93
N ALA A 108 -6.87 7.46 -8.98
CA ALA A 108 -6.80 6.96 -7.61
C ALA A 108 -8.16 6.94 -6.92
N ARG A 109 -8.99 7.97 -7.13
CA ARG A 109 -10.35 8.06 -6.57
C ARG A 109 -11.27 6.99 -7.15
N VAL A 110 -11.34 6.88 -8.48
CA VAL A 110 -12.19 5.87 -9.12
C VAL A 110 -11.73 4.47 -8.75
N PHE A 111 -10.42 4.20 -8.78
CA PHE A 111 -9.87 2.92 -8.35
C PHE A 111 -10.26 2.57 -6.92
N ARG A 112 -10.16 3.53 -5.99
CA ARG A 112 -10.57 3.31 -4.59
C ARG A 112 -12.06 2.96 -4.49
N LEU A 113 -12.92 3.64 -5.24
CA LEU A 113 -14.35 3.36 -5.25
C LEU A 113 -14.64 1.96 -5.80
N GLN A 114 -14.00 1.57 -6.92
CA GLN A 114 -14.19 0.24 -7.49
C GLN A 114 -13.64 -0.86 -6.56
N LEU A 115 -12.49 -0.62 -5.92
CA LEU A 115 -11.93 -1.55 -4.93
C LEU A 115 -12.88 -1.74 -3.74
N CYS A 116 -13.46 -0.65 -3.20
CA CYS A 116 -14.45 -0.77 -2.13
C CYS A 116 -15.68 -1.57 -2.58
N LYS A 117 -16.18 -1.33 -3.79
CA LYS A 117 -17.32 -2.09 -4.36
C LYS A 117 -17.00 -3.58 -4.49
N ILE A 118 -15.80 -3.92 -4.97
CA ILE A 118 -15.37 -5.32 -5.10
C ILE A 118 -15.21 -5.97 -3.73
N MET A 119 -14.61 -5.28 -2.76
CA MET A 119 -14.49 -5.82 -1.40
C MET A 119 -15.86 -6.05 -0.78
N ASP A 120 -16.80 -5.12 -0.95
CA ASP A 120 -18.18 -5.29 -0.48
C ASP A 120 -18.88 -6.44 -1.20
N PHE A 121 -18.69 -6.57 -2.51
CA PHE A 121 -19.23 -7.68 -3.30
C PHE A 121 -18.70 -9.03 -2.82
N ILE A 122 -17.38 -9.15 -2.58
CA ILE A 122 -16.75 -10.37 -2.08
C ILE A 122 -17.21 -10.68 -0.65
N LEU A 123 -17.11 -9.72 0.27
CA LEU A 123 -17.28 -9.95 1.70
C LEU A 123 -18.75 -10.00 2.12
N LYS A 124 -19.58 -9.06 1.63
CA LYS A 124 -21.00 -8.96 1.97
C LYS A 124 -21.86 -9.78 1.03
N GLY A 125 -21.50 -9.80 -0.26
CA GLY A 125 -22.17 -10.63 -1.26
C GLY A 125 -21.81 -12.11 -1.18
N GLN A 126 -20.78 -12.48 -0.39
CA GLN A 126 -20.35 -13.88 -0.17
C GLN A 126 -20.12 -14.65 -1.47
N VAL A 127 -19.55 -13.96 -2.47
CA VAL A 127 -19.36 -14.49 -3.84
C VAL A 127 -18.50 -15.76 -3.84
N PHE A 128 -17.51 -15.79 -2.97
CA PHE A 128 -16.63 -16.94 -2.74
C PHE A 128 -16.93 -17.58 -1.39
N GLU A 129 -18.18 -17.56 -0.94
CA GLU A 129 -18.61 -18.00 0.38
C GLU A 129 -18.15 -17.07 1.53
N ARG A 130 -18.27 -17.53 2.78
CA ARG A 130 -17.98 -16.72 3.96
C ARG A 130 -16.48 -16.57 4.14
N VAL A 131 -16.01 -15.32 4.05
CA VAL A 131 -14.61 -14.97 4.29
C VAL A 131 -14.34 -14.87 5.79
N LYS A 132 -13.42 -15.69 6.31
CA LYS A 132 -12.97 -15.69 7.71
C LYS A 132 -12.11 -14.48 8.02
N CYS A 133 -11.15 -14.19 7.15
CA CYS A 133 -10.33 -12.98 7.21
C CYS A 133 -9.82 -12.61 5.81
N ASN A 134 -9.44 -11.35 5.66
CA ASN A 134 -8.91 -10.82 4.41
C ASN A 134 -7.80 -9.81 4.69
N MET A 135 -6.93 -9.65 3.70
CA MET A 135 -5.89 -8.64 3.67
C MET A 135 -5.76 -8.16 2.23
N TYR A 136 -5.46 -6.88 2.02
CA TYR A 136 -5.07 -6.41 0.70
C TYR A 136 -3.99 -5.33 0.78
N THR A 137 -3.18 -5.24 -0.26
CA THR A 137 -2.24 -4.15 -0.50
C THR A 137 -2.59 -3.45 -1.81
N VAL A 138 -2.40 -2.14 -1.86
CA VAL A 138 -2.55 -1.35 -3.09
C VAL A 138 -1.18 -0.88 -3.50
N GLU A 139 -0.80 -1.17 -4.73
CA GLU A 139 0.46 -0.79 -5.32
C GLU A 139 0.21 0.15 -6.49
N SER A 140 0.80 1.34 -6.41
CA SER A 140 0.85 2.27 -7.54
C SER A 140 2.23 2.16 -8.17
N GLN A 141 2.31 1.47 -9.31
CA GLN A 141 3.55 1.41 -10.07
C GLN A 141 3.90 2.82 -10.59
N LYS A 142 5.18 3.20 -10.56
CA LYS A 142 5.66 4.53 -10.96
C LYS A 142 5.18 4.98 -12.35
N ARG A 143 4.91 4.03 -13.24
CA ARG A 143 4.38 4.25 -14.62
C ARG A 143 3.14 3.40 -14.93
N GLY A 144 2.66 2.62 -13.96
CA GLY A 144 1.52 1.73 -14.14
C GLY A 144 0.30 2.26 -13.41
N LEU A 145 -0.87 1.78 -13.80
CA LEU A 145 -2.10 2.07 -13.08
C LEU A 145 -2.12 1.33 -11.74
N PRO A 146 -2.88 1.81 -10.75
CA PRO A 146 -2.98 1.13 -9.47
C PRO A 146 -3.49 -0.30 -9.64
N HIS A 147 -2.91 -1.22 -8.89
CA HIS A 147 -3.44 -2.57 -8.72
C HIS A 147 -3.50 -2.91 -7.24
N ALA A 148 -4.45 -3.77 -6.88
CA ALA A 148 -4.59 -4.31 -5.54
C ALA A 148 -4.35 -5.81 -5.57
N HIS A 149 -3.58 -6.30 -4.60
CA HIS A 149 -3.41 -7.71 -4.34
C HIS A 149 -4.21 -8.05 -3.09
N ILE A 150 -5.21 -8.91 -3.23
CA ILE A 150 -6.16 -9.28 -2.18
C ILE A 150 -5.95 -10.75 -1.84
N LEU A 151 -5.76 -11.01 -0.54
CA LEU A 151 -5.64 -12.34 0.04
C LEU A 151 -6.90 -12.64 0.83
N LEU A 152 -7.53 -13.78 0.56
CA LEU A 152 -8.75 -14.22 1.22
C LEU A 152 -8.53 -15.58 1.89
N TRP A 153 -9.00 -15.68 3.12
CA TRP A 153 -9.16 -16.95 3.83
C TRP A 153 -10.65 -17.23 3.98
N LEU A 154 -11.11 -18.32 3.39
CA LEU A 154 -12.49 -18.74 3.41
C LEU A 154 -12.76 -19.60 4.65
N ASN A 155 -14.03 -19.72 5.02
CA ASN A 155 -14.45 -20.64 6.06
C ASN A 155 -14.27 -22.09 5.59
N ASP A 156 -14.82 -22.43 4.43
CA ASP A 156 -14.57 -23.72 3.80
C ASP A 156 -13.38 -23.60 2.84
N LYS A 157 -12.41 -24.50 3.02
CA LYS A 157 -11.16 -24.50 2.26
C LYS A 157 -11.46 -24.86 0.80
N VAL A 158 -10.89 -24.10 -0.13
CA VAL A 158 -10.85 -24.53 -1.53
C VAL A 158 -9.83 -25.65 -1.63
N ASP A 159 -10.31 -26.88 -1.74
CA ASP A 159 -9.46 -28.02 -2.02
C ASP A 159 -8.80 -27.85 -3.38
N ALA A 160 -7.50 -28.18 -3.45
CA ALA A 160 -6.83 -28.23 -4.74
C ALA A 160 -7.49 -29.34 -5.57
N ILE A 161 -7.88 -29.02 -6.81
CA ILE A 161 -8.26 -30.04 -7.79
C ILE A 161 -7.05 -30.96 -7.92
N LYS A 162 -7.22 -32.23 -7.53
CA LYS A 162 -6.19 -33.27 -7.61
C LYS A 162 -5.86 -33.61 -9.05
#